data_AF-A0A1F1GHW8-F1
#
_entry.id   AF-A0A1F1GHW8-F1
#
_cell.length_a   1.000
_cell.length_b   1.000
_cell.length_c   1.000
_cell.angle_alpha   90.00
_cell.angle_beta   90.00
_cell.angle_gamma   90.00
#
_symmetry.space_group_name_H-M   'P 1'
#
loop_
_entity.id
_entity.type
_entity.pdbx_description
1 polymer ?
#
loop_
_entity_poly.entity_id
_entity_poly.type
_entity_poly.pdbx_seq_one_letter_code
_entity_poly.pdbx_strand_id
1 'polypeptide(L)'
;MLQLMNLSSSHASEENILEQYIPLVEFLGQAMGPNTEIVLHDLDVPDRSIIAIANNHISGRELGGPVTDFALWFMKQGDAAAVPMMTGYRAVNAEGKICQSSSYFIRDETGHMRGMLCINVDVSELIHIREAANTLIGNAEDPAFDKEKAFSGYPGASPQPPRPMAVVPDQQEPAEEPISESLGTNVEQLLDSMLDSVISKQTTDVSRMHRDERIQVVSELEDAGFFLLKGGIAAAASCLGVSEPTIYRYLVTVRG
;
A
#
# COMPACT_ATOMS: atom_id res chain seq x y z
N MET A 1 10.89 43.67 -27.44
CA MET A 1 10.08 44.37 -26.43
C MET A 1 8.63 44.08 -26.78
N LEU A 2 8.06 43.01 -26.23
CA LEU A 2 6.68 42.59 -26.50
C LEU A 2 5.82 42.91 -25.28
N GLN A 3 4.70 43.55 -25.58
CA GLN A 3 3.85 44.34 -24.72
C GLN A 3 2.95 43.42 -23.87
N LEU A 4 3.00 43.57 -22.56
CA LEU A 4 2.01 43.03 -21.62
C LEU A 4 0.67 43.74 -21.88
N MET A 5 -0.32 43.00 -22.37
CA MET A 5 -1.73 43.40 -22.29
C MET A 5 -2.35 42.70 -21.08
N ASN A 6 -2.74 43.57 -20.16
CA ASN A 6 -3.50 43.29 -18.95
C ASN A 6 -4.93 42.87 -19.34
N LEU A 7 -5.34 41.66 -18.99
CA LEU A 7 -6.75 41.25 -18.98
C LEU A 7 -7.15 41.02 -17.52
N SER A 8 -7.87 41.98 -16.96
CA SER A 8 -8.53 41.84 -15.67
C SER A 8 -9.95 41.29 -15.86
N SER A 9 -10.19 40.18 -15.16
CA SER A 9 -11.44 39.79 -14.50
C SER A 9 -12.53 39.08 -15.29
N SER A 10 -12.70 37.77 -15.03
CA SER A 10 -13.97 37.18 -14.55
C SER A 10 -13.76 35.72 -14.14
N HIS A 11 -13.94 35.40 -12.85
CA HIS A 11 -14.01 34.05 -12.26
C HIS A 11 -13.05 32.99 -12.83
N ALA A 12 -11.83 32.94 -12.33
CA ALA A 12 -11.10 31.67 -12.33
C ALA A 12 -11.91 30.69 -11.48
N SER A 13 -12.55 29.71 -12.14
CA SER A 13 -12.82 28.43 -11.49
C SER A 13 -11.53 28.02 -10.79
N GLU A 14 -11.58 27.65 -9.51
CA GLU A 14 -10.43 27.06 -8.82
C GLU A 14 -9.83 26.00 -9.77
N GLU A 15 -8.67 26.30 -10.35
CA GLU A 15 -7.94 25.33 -11.16
C GLU A 15 -7.71 24.14 -10.24
N ASN A 16 -8.21 22.97 -10.65
CA ASN A 16 -8.03 21.77 -9.85
C ASN A 16 -6.52 21.52 -9.79
N ILE A 17 -5.91 21.77 -8.62
CA ILE A 17 -4.46 21.64 -8.38
C ILE A 17 -3.93 20.27 -8.82
N LEU A 18 -4.78 19.26 -8.91
CA LEU A 18 -4.41 17.93 -9.35
C LEU A 18 -4.19 17.84 -10.87
N GLU A 19 -4.89 18.64 -11.68
CA GLU A 19 -4.77 18.62 -13.15
C GLU A 19 -3.34 18.91 -13.62
N GLN A 20 -2.59 19.74 -12.88
CA GLN A 20 -1.20 20.06 -13.20
C GLN A 20 -0.26 18.84 -13.07
N TYR A 21 -0.68 17.79 -12.36
CA TYR A 21 0.09 16.55 -12.18
C TYR A 21 -0.24 15.49 -13.24
N ILE A 22 -1.32 15.65 -14.03
CA ILE A 22 -1.68 14.67 -15.07
C ILE A 22 -0.53 14.47 -16.08
N PRO A 23 0.13 15.52 -16.63
CA PRO A 23 1.27 15.32 -17.52
C PRO A 23 2.47 14.65 -16.84
N LEU A 24 2.61 14.82 -15.52
CA LEU A 24 3.67 14.20 -14.74
C LEU A 24 3.47 12.68 -14.65
N VAL A 25 2.23 12.22 -14.53
CA VAL A 25 1.91 10.77 -14.52
C VAL A 25 2.39 10.11 -15.80
N GLU A 26 2.08 10.70 -16.96
CA GLU A 26 2.52 10.19 -18.25
C GLU A 26 4.05 10.23 -18.39
N PHE A 27 4.66 11.37 -18.05
CA PHE A 27 6.12 11.52 -18.11
C PHE A 27 6.85 10.48 -17.26
N LEU A 28 6.44 10.29 -15.99
CA LEU A 28 7.07 9.34 -15.08
C LEU A 28 6.85 7.90 -15.56
N GLY A 29 5.66 7.56 -16.04
CA GLY A 29 5.38 6.22 -16.58
C GLY A 29 6.27 5.87 -17.78
N GLN A 30 6.53 6.82 -18.66
CA GLN A 30 7.46 6.64 -19.78
C GLN A 30 8.93 6.60 -19.33
N ALA A 31 9.31 7.49 -18.41
CA ALA A 31 10.70 7.63 -17.96
C ALA A 31 11.18 6.47 -17.09
N MET A 32 10.31 5.89 -16.26
CA MET A 32 10.64 4.79 -15.35
C MET A 32 10.49 3.41 -15.99
N GLY A 33 9.89 3.34 -17.17
CA GLY A 33 9.70 2.10 -17.92
C GLY A 33 8.48 1.30 -17.47
N PRO A 34 8.21 0.17 -18.15
CA PRO A 34 6.94 -0.56 -18.05
C PRO A 34 6.72 -1.23 -16.69
N ASN A 35 7.78 -1.43 -15.90
CA ASN A 35 7.71 -2.11 -14.61
C ASN A 35 7.33 -1.17 -13.44
N THR A 36 6.96 0.07 -13.75
CA THR A 36 6.55 1.07 -12.78
C THR A 36 5.20 1.66 -13.17
N GLU A 37 4.21 1.53 -12.29
CA GLU A 37 2.90 2.15 -12.42
C GLU A 37 2.88 3.47 -11.67
N ILE A 38 2.28 4.48 -12.30
CA ILE A 38 2.10 5.80 -11.71
C ILE A 38 0.61 6.07 -11.63
N VAL A 39 0.11 6.43 -10.45
CA VAL A 39 -1.31 6.67 -10.21
C VAL A 39 -1.49 8.02 -9.55
N LEU A 40 -2.40 8.84 -10.07
CA LEU A 40 -2.82 10.08 -9.44
C LEU A 40 -4.25 9.95 -8.94
N HIS A 41 -4.41 10.22 -7.64
CA HIS A 41 -5.67 10.16 -6.93
C HIS A 41 -6.20 11.57 -6.62
N ASP A 42 -7.49 11.78 -6.85
CA ASP A 42 -8.35 12.80 -6.26
C ASP A 42 -9.01 12.22 -5.01
N LEU A 43 -8.60 12.72 -3.85
CA LEU A 43 -9.07 12.21 -2.56
C LEU A 43 -10.40 12.85 -2.11
N ASP A 44 -10.88 13.88 -2.80
CA ASP A 44 -12.22 14.44 -2.54
C ASP A 44 -13.33 13.47 -3.00
N VAL A 45 -13.00 12.54 -3.90
CA VAL A 45 -13.94 11.56 -4.47
C VAL A 45 -13.36 10.14 -4.35
N PRO A 46 -13.23 9.58 -3.13
CA PRO A 46 -12.47 8.35 -2.88
C PRO A 46 -12.96 7.11 -3.66
N ASP A 47 -14.26 7.02 -3.96
CA ASP A 47 -14.83 5.91 -4.75
C ASP A 47 -14.40 5.91 -6.22
N ARG A 48 -13.96 7.07 -6.74
CA ARG A 48 -13.57 7.30 -8.13
C ARG A 48 -12.31 8.15 -8.23
N SER A 49 -11.37 7.87 -7.33
CA SER A 49 -10.23 8.76 -7.09
C SER A 49 -9.22 8.75 -8.22
N ILE A 50 -9.06 7.68 -9.00
CA ILE A 50 -8.03 7.63 -10.04
C ILE A 50 -8.38 8.60 -11.18
N ILE A 51 -7.64 9.71 -11.29
CA ILE A 51 -7.84 10.73 -12.33
C ILE A 51 -6.77 10.67 -13.43
N ALA A 52 -5.62 10.06 -13.17
CA ALA A 52 -4.62 9.71 -14.17
C ALA A 52 -3.86 8.46 -13.77
N ILE A 53 -3.51 7.61 -14.74
CA ILE A 53 -2.77 6.38 -14.51
C ILE A 53 -1.88 6.05 -15.71
N ALA A 54 -0.66 5.59 -15.44
CA ALA A 54 0.27 5.07 -16.44
C ALA A 54 0.73 3.67 -16.05
N ASN A 55 0.94 2.80 -17.05
CA ASN A 55 1.37 1.40 -16.88
C ASN A 55 0.45 0.56 -15.98
N ASN A 56 -0.86 0.75 -16.14
CA ASN A 56 -1.89 0.12 -15.31
C ASN A 56 -1.99 -1.41 -15.42
N HIS A 57 -1.22 -2.05 -16.30
CA HIS A 57 -1.12 -3.51 -16.39
C HIS A 57 -0.43 -4.14 -15.15
N ILE A 58 0.20 -3.32 -14.29
CA ILE A 58 0.78 -3.78 -13.03
C ILE A 58 -0.33 -4.11 -12.04
N SER A 59 -1.19 -3.15 -11.70
CA SER A 59 -2.28 -3.37 -10.74
C SER A 59 -3.59 -3.86 -11.36
N GLY A 60 -3.80 -3.59 -12.66
CA GLY A 60 -5.09 -3.76 -13.34
C GLY A 60 -6.11 -2.65 -13.04
N ARG A 61 -5.73 -1.61 -12.31
CA ARG A 61 -6.63 -0.48 -11.98
C ARG A 61 -6.89 0.39 -13.22
N GLU A 62 -7.99 1.13 -13.20
CA GLU A 62 -8.41 1.97 -14.32
C GLU A 62 -8.79 3.38 -13.87
N LEU A 63 -8.88 4.31 -14.82
CA LEU A 63 -9.41 5.65 -14.57
C LEU A 63 -10.80 5.56 -13.94
N GLY A 64 -11.02 6.34 -12.89
CA GLY A 64 -12.24 6.31 -12.08
C GLY A 64 -12.36 5.13 -11.12
N GLY A 65 -11.31 4.31 -10.97
CA GLY A 65 -11.22 3.32 -9.89
C GLY A 65 -11.14 3.97 -8.50
N PRO A 66 -11.39 3.20 -7.43
CA PRO A 66 -11.39 3.71 -6.07
C PRO A 66 -9.98 4.07 -5.62
N VAL A 67 -9.88 4.70 -4.46
CA VAL A 67 -8.63 4.88 -3.74
C VAL A 67 -8.17 3.53 -3.13
N THR A 68 -7.12 3.52 -2.31
CA THR A 68 -6.62 2.31 -1.63
C THR A 68 -6.96 2.36 -0.14
N ASP A 69 -6.87 1.22 0.54
CA ASP A 69 -7.07 1.11 2.00
C ASP A 69 -6.05 1.97 2.76
N PHE A 70 -4.81 2.01 2.29
CA PHE A 70 -3.76 2.88 2.81
C PHE A 70 -4.12 4.37 2.71
N ALA A 71 -4.62 4.82 1.56
CA ALA A 71 -5.03 6.21 1.40
C ALA A 71 -6.23 6.57 2.28
N LEU A 72 -7.22 5.67 2.41
CA LEU A 72 -8.38 5.87 3.31
C LEU A 72 -7.95 6.05 4.76
N TRP A 73 -6.99 5.25 5.21
CA TRP A 73 -6.42 5.39 6.54
C TRP A 73 -5.79 6.77 6.74
N PHE A 74 -5.02 7.26 5.77
CA PHE A 74 -4.45 8.62 5.83
C PHE A 74 -5.50 9.72 5.85
N MET A 75 -6.55 9.60 5.02
CA MET A 75 -7.68 10.53 5.01
C MET A 75 -8.37 10.56 6.38
N LYS A 76 -8.42 9.42 7.09
CA LYS A 76 -9.04 9.31 8.42
C LYS A 76 -8.22 9.96 9.53
N GLN A 77 -6.89 9.87 9.48
CA GLN A 77 -6.01 10.55 10.44
C GLN A 77 -6.10 12.08 10.34
N GLY A 78 -6.59 12.60 9.21
CA GLY A 78 -6.73 14.01 8.95
C GLY A 78 -5.39 14.71 8.76
N ASP A 79 -5.44 16.03 8.55
CA ASP A 79 -4.27 16.84 8.19
C ASP A 79 -3.24 17.00 9.32
N ALA A 80 -3.55 16.50 10.53
CA ALA A 80 -2.69 16.58 11.72
C ALA A 80 -1.38 15.79 11.59
N ALA A 81 -1.32 14.77 10.73
CA ALA A 81 -0.11 13.98 10.54
C ALA A 81 1.00 14.77 9.83
N ALA A 82 0.66 15.78 9.02
CA ALA A 82 1.58 16.59 8.20
C ALA A 82 2.64 15.80 7.41
N VAL A 83 2.46 14.48 7.25
CA VAL A 83 3.37 13.61 6.51
C VAL A 83 3.31 14.01 5.03
N PRO A 84 4.44 14.41 4.43
CA PRO A 84 4.45 14.86 3.03
C PRO A 84 4.47 13.67 2.06
N MET A 85 5.05 12.54 2.46
CA MET A 85 5.17 11.35 1.64
C MET A 85 5.52 10.12 2.48
N MET A 86 5.30 8.94 1.89
CA MET A 86 5.81 7.66 2.36
C MET A 86 6.47 6.93 1.20
N THR A 87 7.63 6.31 1.44
CA THR A 87 8.41 5.67 0.37
C THR A 87 8.86 4.27 0.75
N GLY A 88 8.90 3.37 -0.23
CA GLY A 88 9.53 2.06 -0.09
C GLY A 88 8.71 1.01 0.67
N TYR A 89 7.44 1.26 0.93
CA TYR A 89 6.57 0.31 1.62
C TYR A 89 6.04 -0.77 0.66
N ARG A 90 5.52 -1.87 1.20
CA ARG A 90 5.10 -3.02 0.41
C ARG A 90 3.62 -2.87 0.02
N ALA A 91 3.27 -3.15 -1.22
CA ALA A 91 1.88 -3.27 -1.64
C ALA A 91 1.66 -4.61 -2.36
N VAL A 92 0.42 -5.07 -2.35
CA VAL A 92 -0.01 -6.26 -3.08
C VAL A 92 -1.22 -5.91 -3.93
N ASN A 93 -1.16 -6.24 -5.22
CA ASN A 93 -2.30 -6.06 -6.12
C ASN A 93 -3.30 -7.22 -6.03
N ALA A 94 -4.43 -7.10 -6.74
CA ALA A 94 -5.45 -8.14 -6.80
C ALA A 94 -4.95 -9.49 -7.37
N GLU A 95 -3.85 -9.50 -8.14
CA GLU A 95 -3.22 -10.71 -8.70
C GLU A 95 -2.15 -11.33 -7.78
N GLY A 96 -1.85 -10.71 -6.63
CA GLY A 96 -0.81 -11.15 -5.71
C GLY A 96 0.62 -10.68 -6.04
N LYS A 97 0.81 -9.82 -7.05
CA LYS A 97 2.11 -9.21 -7.37
C LYS A 97 2.56 -8.31 -6.23
N ILE A 98 3.85 -8.37 -5.93
CA ILE A 98 4.47 -7.58 -4.87
C ILE A 98 5.02 -6.30 -5.48
N CYS A 99 4.51 -5.16 -5.01
CA CYS A 99 4.98 -3.86 -5.41
C CYS A 99 5.79 -3.21 -4.27
N GLN A 100 6.86 -2.51 -4.63
CA GLN A 100 7.46 -1.50 -3.79
C GLN A 100 6.80 -0.16 -4.13
N SER A 101 6.01 0.34 -3.20
CA SER A 101 5.15 1.51 -3.39
C SER A 101 5.68 2.74 -2.67
N SER A 102 5.39 3.90 -3.23
CA SER A 102 5.70 5.20 -2.67
C SER A 102 4.58 6.18 -2.99
N SER A 103 4.16 6.98 -2.02
CA SER A 103 3.02 7.88 -2.13
C SER A 103 3.42 9.29 -1.69
N TYR A 104 3.16 10.28 -2.54
CA TYR A 104 3.36 11.70 -2.27
C TYR A 104 2.00 12.38 -2.11
N PHE A 105 1.80 13.08 -1.00
CA PHE A 105 0.52 13.72 -0.68
C PHE A 105 0.48 15.17 -1.20
N ILE A 106 -0.54 15.47 -2.01
CA ILE A 106 -0.77 16.78 -2.59
C ILE A 106 -1.78 17.51 -1.70
N ARG A 107 -1.37 18.68 -1.21
CA ARG A 107 -2.16 19.51 -0.30
C ARG A 107 -2.43 20.87 -0.93
N ASP A 108 -3.58 21.44 -0.61
CA ASP A 108 -3.87 22.83 -0.98
C ASP A 108 -3.22 23.83 0.00
N GLU A 109 -3.44 25.13 -0.25
CA GLU A 109 -2.89 26.21 0.57
C GLU A 109 -3.40 26.20 2.02
N THR A 110 -4.54 25.54 2.29
CA THR A 110 -5.09 25.38 3.64
C THR A 110 -4.46 24.21 4.39
N GLY A 111 -3.63 23.41 3.71
CA GLY A 111 -3.00 22.19 4.24
C GLY A 111 -3.86 20.94 4.05
N HIS A 112 -5.05 21.07 3.45
CA HIS A 112 -5.95 19.95 3.24
C HIS A 112 -5.43 19.00 2.17
N MET A 113 -5.42 17.70 2.47
CA MET A 113 -4.99 16.67 1.52
C MET A 113 -6.03 16.48 0.40
N ARG A 114 -5.74 17.03 -0.78
CA ARG A 114 -6.61 16.96 -1.97
C ARG A 114 -6.32 15.77 -2.86
N GLY A 115 -5.06 15.32 -2.90
CA GLY A 115 -4.66 14.25 -3.80
C GLY A 115 -3.45 13.47 -3.35
N MET A 116 -3.14 12.44 -4.12
CA MET A 116 -2.01 11.55 -3.85
C MET A 116 -1.41 11.05 -5.17
N LEU A 117 -0.09 11.19 -5.34
CA LEU A 117 0.66 10.64 -6.45
C LEU A 117 1.42 9.40 -5.98
N CYS A 118 1.11 8.25 -6.57
CA CYS A 118 1.69 6.96 -6.23
C CYS A 118 2.66 6.49 -7.32
N ILE A 119 3.74 5.83 -6.87
CA ILE A 119 4.70 5.11 -7.69
C ILE A 119 4.73 3.68 -7.18
N ASN A 120 4.34 2.73 -8.03
CA ASN A 120 4.29 1.31 -7.72
C ASN A 120 5.25 0.55 -8.63
N VAL A 121 6.33 -0.01 -8.07
CA VAL A 121 7.29 -0.81 -8.83
C VAL A 121 7.03 -2.28 -8.60
N ASP A 122 6.71 -3.04 -9.64
CA ASP A 122 6.56 -4.51 -9.51
C ASP A 122 7.94 -5.14 -9.28
N VAL A 123 8.16 -5.71 -8.10
CA VAL A 123 9.43 -6.33 -7.71
C VAL A 123 9.35 -7.85 -7.68
N SER A 124 8.25 -8.44 -8.15
CA SER A 124 7.99 -9.89 -8.06
C SER A 124 9.10 -10.72 -8.71
N GLU A 125 9.53 -10.36 -9.92
CA GLU A 125 10.62 -11.06 -10.62
C GLU A 125 11.98 -10.85 -9.96
N LEU A 126 12.23 -9.68 -9.39
CA LEU A 126 13.47 -9.43 -8.64
C LEU A 126 13.54 -10.29 -7.38
N ILE A 127 12.40 -10.50 -6.72
CA ILE A 127 12.29 -11.43 -5.59
C ILE A 127 12.59 -12.86 -6.05
N HIS A 128 12.02 -13.32 -7.18
CA HIS A 128 12.33 -14.65 -7.72
C HIS A 128 13.82 -14.82 -8.06
N ILE A 129 14.44 -13.80 -8.65
CA ILE A 129 15.88 -13.81 -8.94
C ILE A 129 16.70 -13.88 -7.66
N ARG A 130 16.34 -13.12 -6.62
CA ARG A 130 16.99 -13.18 -5.31
C ARG A 130 16.91 -14.58 -4.71
N GLU A 131 15.73 -15.21 -4.70
CA GLU A 131 15.57 -16.56 -4.15
C GLU A 131 16.33 -17.61 -4.97
N ALA A 132 16.35 -17.49 -6.29
CA ALA A 132 17.14 -18.35 -7.15
C ALA A 132 18.65 -18.18 -6.88
N ALA A 133 19.12 -16.95 -6.71
CA ALA A 133 20.51 -16.66 -6.34
C ALA A 133 20.86 -17.26 -4.98
N ASN A 134 20.01 -17.06 -3.95
CA ASN A 134 20.18 -17.66 -2.63
C ASN A 134 20.29 -19.18 -2.70
N THR A 135 19.45 -19.82 -3.53
CA THR A 135 19.48 -21.27 -3.73
C THR A 135 20.79 -21.73 -4.40
N LEU A 136 21.29 -20.99 -5.39
CA LEU A 136 22.53 -21.32 -6.10
C LEU A 136 23.80 -21.05 -5.28
N ILE A 137 23.79 -19.98 -4.49
CA ILE A 137 24.89 -19.62 -3.59
C ILE A 137 24.95 -20.60 -2.41
N GLY A 138 23.80 -21.15 -2.00
CA GLY A 138 23.65 -21.90 -0.75
C GLY A 138 23.74 -20.98 0.46
N ASN A 139 23.79 -21.55 1.67
CA ASN A 139 24.08 -20.77 2.88
C ASN A 139 25.56 -20.38 2.89
N ALA A 140 25.97 -19.40 2.10
CA ALA A 140 27.34 -18.86 2.16
C ALA A 140 27.65 -18.17 3.50
N GLU A 141 26.62 -17.93 4.31
CA GLU A 141 26.69 -17.45 5.70
C GLU A 141 26.72 -18.59 6.74
N ASP A 142 26.49 -19.84 6.34
CA ASP A 142 26.73 -20.96 7.27
C ASP A 142 28.22 -20.98 7.62
N PRO A 143 28.57 -21.15 8.91
CA PRO A 143 29.96 -21.26 9.31
C PRO A 143 30.65 -22.34 8.48
N ALA A 144 31.89 -22.03 8.06
CA ALA A 144 32.67 -22.87 7.17
C ALA A 144 32.48 -24.37 7.52
N PHE A 145 32.04 -25.15 6.52
CA PHE A 145 31.80 -26.58 6.62
C PHE A 145 32.89 -27.23 7.49
N ASP A 146 32.49 -27.81 8.63
CA ASP A 146 33.42 -28.38 9.60
C ASP A 146 34.16 -29.56 8.97
N LYS A 147 35.37 -29.27 8.46
CA LYS A 147 36.22 -30.24 7.78
C LYS A 147 36.57 -31.40 8.71
N GLU A 148 36.65 -31.18 10.03
CA GLU A 148 36.94 -32.29 10.96
C GLU A 148 35.80 -33.31 10.99
N LYS A 149 34.53 -32.86 10.95
CA LYS A 149 33.38 -33.77 10.85
C LYS A 149 33.32 -34.51 9.52
N ALA A 150 33.60 -33.83 8.41
CA ALA A 150 33.52 -34.41 7.06
C ALA A 150 34.62 -35.46 6.78
N PHE A 151 35.82 -35.30 7.36
CA PHE A 151 36.97 -36.18 7.13
C PHE A 151 37.21 -37.21 8.24
N SER A 152 36.40 -37.23 9.30
CA SER A 152 36.52 -38.17 10.43
C SER A 152 36.42 -39.67 10.06
N GLY A 153 36.01 -39.99 8.82
CA GLY A 153 35.94 -41.36 8.28
C GLY A 153 37.05 -41.77 7.31
N TYR A 154 38.00 -40.89 6.95
CA TYR A 154 39.08 -41.21 6.01
C TYR A 154 40.44 -41.36 6.71
N PRO A 155 41.14 -42.50 6.57
CA PRO A 155 42.49 -42.64 7.11
C PRO A 155 43.45 -41.71 6.37
N GLY A 156 44.00 -40.68 7.05
CA GLY A 156 45.14 -39.88 6.57
C GLY A 156 44.98 -38.37 6.46
N ALA A 157 43.89 -37.75 6.91
CA ALA A 157 43.76 -36.28 6.87
C ALA A 157 44.56 -35.61 8.01
N SER A 158 45.54 -34.76 7.67
CA SER A 158 46.23 -33.87 8.61
C SER A 158 45.55 -32.48 8.63
N PRO A 159 45.46 -31.79 9.78
CA PRO A 159 44.82 -30.47 9.85
C PRO A 159 45.58 -29.43 9.01
N GLN A 160 44.86 -28.66 8.17
CA GLN A 160 45.40 -27.48 7.50
C GLN A 160 45.11 -26.21 8.32
N PRO A 161 45.99 -25.21 8.31
CA PRO A 161 45.75 -23.94 9.01
C PRO A 161 44.59 -23.14 8.38
N PRO A 162 43.87 -22.34 9.18
CA PRO A 162 42.70 -21.60 8.70
C PRO A 162 43.11 -20.53 7.68
N ARG A 163 42.35 -20.43 6.58
CA ARG A 163 42.43 -19.30 5.64
C ARG A 163 41.56 -18.15 6.14
N PRO A 164 41.93 -16.89 5.89
CA PRO A 164 41.10 -15.75 6.25
C PRO A 164 39.78 -15.79 5.47
N MET A 165 38.65 -15.76 6.19
CA MET A 165 37.33 -15.55 5.62
C MET A 165 37.13 -14.05 5.37
N ALA A 166 36.57 -13.69 4.21
CA ALA A 166 36.17 -12.32 3.94
C ALA A 166 34.98 -11.96 4.85
N VAL A 167 35.13 -10.90 5.64
CA VAL A 167 34.05 -10.33 6.45
C VAL A 167 33.14 -9.58 5.48
N VAL A 168 31.93 -10.09 5.25
CA VAL A 168 30.86 -9.31 4.62
C VAL A 168 30.21 -8.48 5.74
N PRO A 169 30.08 -7.15 5.60
CA PRO A 169 29.43 -6.35 6.62
C PRO A 169 27.94 -6.70 6.68
N ASP A 170 27.53 -7.16 7.85
CA ASP A 170 26.13 -7.33 8.24
C ASP A 170 25.49 -5.94 8.36
N GLN A 171 24.64 -5.59 7.41
CA GLN A 171 23.74 -4.43 7.50
C GLN A 171 22.31 -4.94 7.64
N GLN A 172 22.00 -5.48 8.81
CA GLN A 172 20.61 -5.59 9.27
C GLN A 172 20.14 -4.20 9.71
N GLU A 173 19.53 -3.45 8.79
CA GLU A 173 18.60 -2.40 9.19
C GLU A 173 17.35 -3.05 9.82
N PRO A 174 16.83 -2.50 10.93
CA PRO A 174 15.70 -3.10 11.63
C PRO A 174 14.47 -3.09 10.73
N ALA A 175 13.89 -4.27 10.51
CA ALA A 175 12.63 -4.44 9.78
C ALA A 175 11.49 -3.78 10.59
N GLU A 176 11.16 -2.53 10.27
CA GLU A 176 9.83 -2.00 10.55
C GLU A 176 8.81 -2.92 9.86
N GLU A 177 7.73 -3.30 10.56
CA GLU A 177 6.70 -4.16 9.95
C GLU A 177 6.25 -3.53 8.64
N PRO A 178 6.39 -4.21 7.49
CA PRO A 178 6.12 -3.58 6.21
C PRO A 178 4.64 -3.25 6.15
N ILE A 179 4.32 -1.96 6.09
CA ILE A 179 2.98 -1.49 5.72
C ILE A 179 2.62 -2.20 4.43
N SER A 180 1.52 -2.97 4.47
CA SER A 180 1.02 -3.79 3.36
C SER A 180 -0.30 -3.20 2.86
N GLU A 181 -0.24 -2.46 1.74
CA GLU A 181 -1.39 -1.86 1.06
C GLU A 181 -2.06 -2.84 0.06
N SER A 182 -3.38 -2.76 -0.10
CA SER A 182 -4.13 -3.50 -1.12
C SER A 182 -4.52 -2.61 -2.32
N LEU A 183 -4.10 -3.00 -3.52
CA LEU A 183 -4.40 -2.28 -4.77
C LEU A 183 -5.64 -2.87 -5.48
N GLY A 184 -6.82 -2.62 -4.92
CA GLY A 184 -8.11 -3.07 -5.48
C GLY A 184 -8.49 -2.36 -6.79
N THR A 185 -9.12 -3.09 -7.72
CA THR A 185 -9.50 -2.55 -9.05
C THR A 185 -10.83 -1.81 -9.05
N ASN A 186 -11.74 -2.13 -8.13
CA ASN A 186 -13.04 -1.50 -7.98
C ASN A 186 -13.44 -1.38 -6.50
N VAL A 187 -14.48 -0.58 -6.22
CA VAL A 187 -14.93 -0.28 -4.86
C VAL A 187 -15.35 -1.55 -4.11
N GLU A 188 -16.03 -2.48 -4.78
CA GLU A 188 -16.51 -3.73 -4.17
C GLU A 188 -15.33 -4.58 -3.67
N GLN A 189 -14.31 -4.77 -4.51
CA GLN A 189 -13.09 -5.50 -4.14
C GLN A 189 -12.34 -4.85 -2.99
N LEU A 190 -12.28 -3.51 -2.95
CA LEU A 190 -11.66 -2.78 -1.85
C LEU A 190 -12.44 -2.96 -0.54
N LEU A 191 -13.77 -2.88 -0.59
CA LEU A 191 -14.63 -3.13 0.56
C LEU A 191 -14.44 -4.56 1.08
N ASP A 192 -14.48 -5.55 0.18
CA ASP A 192 -14.29 -6.96 0.52
C ASP A 192 -12.91 -7.21 1.13
N SER A 193 -11.83 -6.66 0.56
CA SER A 193 -10.48 -6.83 1.10
C SER A 193 -10.29 -6.21 2.47
N MET A 194 -10.89 -5.03 2.71
CA MET A 194 -10.85 -4.38 4.03
C MET A 194 -11.66 -5.17 5.06
N LEU A 195 -12.84 -5.70 4.69
CA LEU A 195 -13.64 -6.57 5.55
C LEU A 195 -12.87 -7.85 5.90
N ASP A 196 -12.32 -8.54 4.90
CA ASP A 196 -11.55 -9.78 5.11
C ASP A 196 -10.33 -9.54 6.02
N SER A 197 -9.63 -8.41 5.83
CA SER A 197 -8.49 -8.00 6.67
C SER A 197 -8.88 -7.78 8.13
N VAL A 198 -10.05 -7.21 8.42
CA VAL A 198 -10.54 -7.00 9.79
C VAL A 198 -11.10 -8.29 10.39
N ILE A 199 -11.90 -9.03 9.63
CA ILE A 199 -12.55 -10.27 10.11
C ILE A 199 -11.52 -11.37 10.38
N SER A 200 -10.48 -11.51 9.56
CA SER A 200 -9.43 -12.52 9.76
C SER A 200 -8.62 -12.34 11.04
N LYS A 201 -8.62 -11.12 11.62
CA LYS A 201 -7.99 -10.84 12.92
C LYS A 201 -8.87 -11.24 14.11
N GLN A 202 -10.16 -11.47 13.88
CA GLN A 202 -11.10 -11.83 14.94
C GLN A 202 -10.99 -13.32 15.28
N THR A 203 -11.12 -13.63 16.56
CA THR A 203 -11.09 -15.02 17.05
C THR A 203 -12.44 -15.73 16.94
N THR A 204 -13.52 -14.96 16.86
CA THR A 204 -14.90 -15.45 16.83
C THR A 204 -15.45 -15.38 15.42
N ASP A 205 -16.08 -16.46 14.97
CA ASP A 205 -16.82 -16.48 13.70
C ASP A 205 -17.97 -15.46 13.73
N VAL A 206 -18.20 -14.76 12.60
CA VAL A 206 -19.18 -13.68 12.50
C VAL A 206 -20.59 -14.09 12.91
N SER A 207 -20.96 -15.35 12.65
CA SER A 207 -22.27 -15.90 13.04
C SER A 207 -22.44 -16.01 14.56
N ARG A 208 -21.34 -16.07 15.30
CA ARG A 208 -21.28 -16.24 16.76
C ARG A 208 -20.90 -14.97 17.51
N MET A 209 -20.51 -13.90 16.79
CA MET A 209 -20.12 -12.64 17.40
C MET A 209 -21.25 -12.04 18.24
N HIS A 210 -20.91 -11.67 19.47
CA HIS A 210 -21.75 -10.88 20.34
C HIS A 210 -21.72 -9.40 19.94
N ARG A 211 -22.62 -8.60 20.54
CA ARG A 211 -22.78 -7.18 20.21
C ARG A 211 -21.46 -6.40 20.34
N ASP A 212 -20.70 -6.63 21.39
CA ASP A 212 -19.49 -5.85 21.67
C ASP A 212 -18.36 -6.21 20.68
N GLU A 213 -18.24 -7.48 20.28
CA GLU A 213 -17.32 -7.91 19.21
C GLU A 213 -17.68 -7.28 17.85
N ARG A 214 -18.99 -7.19 17.53
CA ARG A 214 -19.43 -6.50 16.30
C ARG A 214 -19.14 -5.00 16.34
N ILE A 215 -19.27 -4.36 17.51
CA ILE A 215 -18.91 -2.95 17.69
C ILE A 215 -17.40 -2.78 17.51
N GLN A 216 -16.58 -3.70 18.02
CA GLN A 216 -15.14 -3.68 17.82
C GLN A 216 -14.75 -3.76 16.34
N VAL A 217 -15.37 -4.68 15.58
CA VAL A 217 -15.17 -4.76 14.12
C VAL A 217 -15.56 -3.43 13.43
N VAL A 218 -16.70 -2.85 13.80
CA VAL A 218 -17.12 -1.55 13.24
C VAL A 218 -16.15 -0.43 13.63
N SER A 219 -15.55 -0.47 14.82
CA SER A 219 -14.52 0.48 15.24
C SER A 219 -13.29 0.38 14.36
N GLU A 220 -12.77 -0.83 14.15
CA GLU A 220 -11.59 -1.05 13.31
C GLU A 220 -11.82 -0.64 11.85
N LEU A 221 -13.01 -0.92 11.31
CA LEU A 221 -13.39 -0.46 9.97
C LEU A 221 -13.48 1.08 9.91
N GLU A 222 -14.04 1.71 10.93
CA GLU A 222 -14.12 3.18 11.02
C GLU A 222 -12.74 3.83 11.08
N ASP A 223 -11.81 3.27 11.86
CA ASP A 223 -10.43 3.74 11.98
C ASP A 223 -9.64 3.55 10.68
N ALA A 224 -9.95 2.51 9.90
CA ALA A 224 -9.40 2.28 8.57
C ALA A 224 -9.99 3.19 7.48
N GLY A 225 -11.00 4.02 7.80
CA GLY A 225 -11.67 4.89 6.83
C GLY A 225 -12.67 4.16 5.92
N PHE A 226 -13.03 2.91 6.23
CA PHE A 226 -13.93 2.07 5.43
C PHE A 226 -15.27 2.75 5.10
N PHE A 227 -15.84 3.49 6.06
CA PHE A 227 -17.13 4.15 5.91
C PHE A 227 -17.08 5.49 5.15
N LEU A 228 -15.91 5.89 4.63
CA LEU A 228 -15.79 6.99 3.66
C LEU A 228 -16.23 6.55 2.26
N LEU A 229 -16.20 5.24 1.98
CA LEU A 229 -16.61 4.66 0.70
C LEU A 229 -18.13 4.49 0.60
N LYS A 230 -18.68 4.72 -0.59
CA LYS A 230 -20.07 4.41 -0.90
C LYS A 230 -20.32 2.91 -0.79
N GLY A 231 -21.47 2.56 -0.21
CA GLY A 231 -21.85 1.16 -0.01
C GLY A 231 -21.22 0.50 1.22
N GLY A 232 -20.27 1.14 1.91
CA GLY A 232 -19.63 0.56 3.10
C GLY A 232 -20.62 0.16 4.20
N ILE A 233 -21.65 0.97 4.46
CA ILE A 233 -22.70 0.62 5.45
C ILE A 233 -23.43 -0.66 5.08
N ALA A 234 -23.83 -0.81 3.80
CA ALA A 234 -24.54 -1.99 3.31
C ALA A 234 -23.63 -3.22 3.32
N ALA A 235 -22.36 -3.08 2.91
CA ALA A 235 -21.36 -4.14 2.93
C ALA A 235 -21.11 -4.65 4.36
N ALA A 236 -20.87 -3.75 5.32
CA ALA A 236 -20.70 -4.11 6.73
C ALA A 236 -21.95 -4.76 7.33
N ALA A 237 -23.14 -4.27 7.00
CA ALA A 237 -24.41 -4.85 7.45
C ALA A 237 -24.58 -6.28 6.96
N SER A 238 -24.33 -6.51 5.67
CA SER A 238 -24.36 -7.84 5.04
C SER A 238 -23.34 -8.78 5.68
N CYS A 239 -22.08 -8.35 5.79
CA CYS A 239 -21.00 -9.13 6.37
C CYS A 239 -21.31 -9.55 7.82
N LEU A 240 -21.73 -8.61 8.67
CA LEU A 240 -21.99 -8.86 10.10
C LEU A 240 -23.35 -9.52 10.39
N GLY A 241 -24.18 -9.76 9.37
CA GLY A 241 -25.51 -10.35 9.53
C GLY A 241 -26.47 -9.45 10.34
N VAL A 242 -26.38 -8.14 10.16
CA VAL A 242 -27.23 -7.14 10.85
C VAL A 242 -27.87 -6.16 9.86
N SER A 243 -28.83 -5.37 10.31
CA SER A 243 -29.47 -4.34 9.48
C SER A 243 -28.61 -3.07 9.36
N GLU A 244 -28.71 -2.31 8.28
CA GLU A 244 -28.01 -1.00 8.15
C GLU A 244 -28.28 -0.03 9.34
N PRO A 245 -29.52 0.11 9.86
CA PRO A 245 -29.77 0.91 11.07
C PRO A 245 -28.99 0.46 12.32
N THR A 246 -28.58 -0.81 12.37
CA THR A 246 -27.75 -1.34 13.45
C THR A 246 -26.30 -0.91 13.28
N ILE A 247 -25.77 -0.89 12.05
CA ILE A 247 -24.44 -0.33 11.77
C ILE A 247 -24.40 1.16 12.14
N TYR A 248 -25.41 1.95 11.77
CA TYR A 248 -25.50 3.36 12.20
C TYR A 248 -25.46 3.51 13.72
N ARG A 249 -26.18 2.66 14.46
CA ARG A 249 -26.14 2.66 15.93
C ARG A 249 -24.77 2.31 16.50
N TYR A 250 -24.06 1.36 15.88
CA TYR A 250 -22.69 1.02 16.27
C TYR A 250 -21.73 2.18 15.99
N LEU A 251 -21.83 2.82 14.82
CA LEU A 251 -21.03 4.00 14.49
C LEU A 251 -21.24 5.17 15.46
N VAL A 252 -22.48 5.41 15.91
CA VAL A 252 -22.76 6.41 16.95
C VAL A 252 -22.06 6.05 18.27
N THR A 253 -21.94 4.75 18.59
CA THR A 253 -21.25 4.29 19.80
C THR A 253 -19.72 4.40 19.66
N VAL A 254 -19.19 4.19 18.45
CA VAL A 254 -17.75 4.28 18.15
C VAL A 254 -17.28 5.74 18.09
N ARG A 255 -18.09 6.63 17.52
CA ARG A 255 -17.75 8.04 17.32
C ARG A 255 -18.10 8.95 18.50
N GLY A 256 -18.90 8.46 19.45
CA GLY A 256 -19.39 9.20 20.61
C GLY A 256 -18.52 8.98 21.83
#